data_AF-A0A2X2VAB2-F1
#
_entry.id   AF-A0A2X2VAB2-F1
#
_cell.length_a   1.000
_cell.length_b   1.000
_cell.length_c   1.000
_cell.angle_alpha   90.00
_cell.angle_beta   90.00
_cell.angle_gamma   90.00
#
_symmetry.space_group_name_H-M   'P 1'
#
loop_
_entity.id
_entity.type
_entity.pdbx_description
1 polymer ?
#
loop_
_entity_poly.entity_id
_entity_poly.type
_entity_poly.pdbx_seq_one_letter_code
_entity_poly.pdbx_strand_id
1 'polypeptide(L)'
;MVVLLPVMLALWFAHIRAVSETRNQLHSFAELALEKTELVVQQVELARDAIQQYQGKACTPAHQKRMQDIIRGRLYISELIYAQDDHFLCSTVMAPASPYIIPAADYKREPDVSIYYYRDTPFFAGYKMTYMQRGHYVAVINPLSYSEVMSDDPTLAWGVYDTVTNSFFSVSEQANVEQLLPLLHRDESTFQQNNRFYTIAYSEKRPIAIIVSTDNARFYQNLYYQATLTLPLGIICSIIVLLMWSRTREEYHSPRRLLQRAIDKRQLRLYYQPIIDIQNEKCVGRRRYCAGLVLKGR
;
A
#
# COMPACT_ATOMS: atom_id res chain seq x y z
N MET A 1 11.37 -29.79 14.58
CA MET A 1 10.44 -28.63 14.56
C MET A 1 11.03 -27.39 15.21
N VAL A 2 11.57 -27.43 16.45
CA VAL A 2 12.12 -26.25 17.15
C VAL A 2 13.23 -25.52 16.37
N VAL A 3 14.03 -26.27 15.60
CA VAL A 3 15.15 -25.74 14.80
C VAL A 3 14.69 -24.88 13.61
N LEU A 4 13.51 -25.14 13.05
CA LEU A 4 13.00 -24.41 11.88
C LEU A 4 12.26 -23.11 12.28
N LEU A 5 11.92 -22.97 13.56
CA LEU A 5 11.14 -21.86 14.08
C LEU A 5 11.80 -20.47 13.85
N PRO A 6 13.12 -20.28 14.06
CA PRO A 6 13.78 -19.01 13.77
C PRO A 6 13.72 -18.60 12.29
N VAL A 7 13.82 -19.58 11.38
CA VAL A 7 13.77 -19.32 9.93
C VAL A 7 12.34 -18.96 9.50
N MET A 8 11.34 -19.67 10.01
CA MET A 8 9.93 -19.35 9.76
C MET A 8 9.57 -17.96 10.29
N LEU A 9 10.04 -17.59 11.49
CA LEU A 9 9.85 -16.25 12.04
C LEU A 9 10.58 -15.17 11.23
N ALA A 10 11.78 -15.45 10.72
CA ALA A 10 12.51 -14.51 9.88
C ALA A 10 11.80 -14.23 8.54
N LEU A 11 11.26 -15.29 7.91
CA LEU A 11 10.45 -15.16 6.70
C LEU A 11 9.13 -14.43 6.97
N TRP A 12 8.47 -14.76 8.07
CA TRP A 12 7.25 -14.08 8.51
C TRP A 12 7.48 -12.58 8.76
N PHE A 13 8.57 -12.24 9.45
CA PHE A 13 8.95 -10.85 9.70
C PHE A 13 9.30 -10.10 8.40
N ALA A 14 10.04 -10.74 7.49
CA ALA A 14 10.32 -10.17 6.17
C ALA A 14 9.03 -9.90 5.38
N HIS A 15 8.06 -10.81 5.44
CA HIS A 15 6.76 -10.65 4.81
C HIS A 15 5.98 -9.45 5.36
N ILE A 16 5.84 -9.35 6.68
CA ILE A 16 5.15 -8.22 7.32
C ILE A 16 5.82 -6.89 6.96
N ARG A 17 7.16 -6.85 6.97
CA ARG A 17 7.92 -5.64 6.65
C ARG A 17 7.74 -5.21 5.20
N ALA A 18 7.79 -6.16 4.26
CA ALA A 18 7.55 -5.88 2.85
C ALA A 18 6.13 -5.33 2.60
N VAL A 19 5.11 -5.90 3.24
CA VAL A 19 3.72 -5.40 3.14
C VAL A 19 3.62 -3.98 3.69
N SER A 20 4.19 -3.73 4.87
CA SER A 20 4.15 -2.42 5.53
C SER A 20 4.83 -1.34 4.69
N GLU A 21 5.99 -1.64 4.11
CA GLU A 21 6.76 -0.71 3.28
C GLU A 21 6.01 -0.34 1.98
N THR A 22 5.43 -1.32 1.28
CA THR A 22 4.60 -1.07 0.10
C THR A 22 3.38 -0.22 0.45
N ARG A 23 2.71 -0.51 1.57
CA ARG A 23 1.57 0.29 2.05
C ARG A 23 1.96 1.75 2.29
N ASN A 24 3.07 1.99 2.98
CA ASN A 24 3.53 3.34 3.28
C ASN A 24 3.86 4.12 2.00
N GLN A 25 4.49 3.48 1.01
CA GLN A 25 4.78 4.12 -0.29
C GLN A 25 3.51 4.55 -1.01
N LEU A 26 2.50 3.67 -1.10
CA LEU A 26 1.21 4.00 -1.71
C LEU A 26 0.48 5.11 -0.95
N HIS A 27 0.53 5.09 0.38
CA HIS A 27 -0.09 6.11 1.21
C HIS A 27 0.56 7.48 1.01
N SER A 28 1.89 7.55 1.00
CA SER A 28 2.60 8.82 0.76
C SER A 28 2.33 9.37 -0.64
N PHE A 29 2.26 8.51 -1.67
CA PHE A 29 1.84 8.94 -3.00
C PHE A 29 0.41 9.48 -2.99
N ALA A 30 -0.51 8.79 -2.30
CA ALA A 30 -1.90 9.20 -2.17
C ALA A 30 -2.03 10.58 -1.50
N GLU A 31 -1.32 10.82 -0.41
CA GLU A 31 -1.29 12.11 0.29
C GLU A 31 -0.75 13.23 -0.61
N LEU A 32 0.38 12.99 -1.31
CA LEU A 32 0.96 13.97 -2.22
C LEU A 32 0.01 14.32 -3.37
N ALA A 33 -0.69 13.33 -3.93
CA ALA A 33 -1.67 13.56 -5.00
C ALA A 33 -2.91 14.32 -4.50
N LEU A 34 -3.39 14.05 -3.28
CA LEU A 34 -4.48 14.81 -2.66
C LEU A 34 -4.06 16.24 -2.33
N GLU A 35 -2.85 16.46 -1.83
CA GLU A 35 -2.30 17.78 -1.58
C GLU A 35 -2.15 18.58 -2.88
N LYS A 36 -1.64 17.93 -3.95
CA LYS A 36 -1.58 18.54 -5.29
C LYS A 36 -2.96 18.92 -5.79
N THR A 37 -3.96 18.05 -5.61
CA THR A 37 -5.35 18.35 -5.98
C THR A 37 -5.85 19.60 -5.27
N GLU A 38 -5.56 19.76 -3.97
CA GLU A 38 -5.91 20.98 -3.23
C GLU A 38 -5.22 22.23 -3.80
N LEU A 39 -3.93 22.14 -4.14
CA LEU A 39 -3.19 23.26 -4.77
C LEU A 39 -3.81 23.67 -6.11
N VAL A 40 -4.24 22.72 -6.93
CA VAL A 40 -4.94 23.00 -8.19
C VAL A 40 -6.25 23.75 -7.93
N VAL A 41 -7.08 23.24 -7.01
CA VAL A 41 -8.35 23.89 -6.67
C VAL A 41 -8.11 25.30 -6.09
N GLN A 42 -7.09 25.48 -5.25
CA GLN A 42 -6.73 26.80 -4.72
C GLN A 42 -6.34 27.78 -5.84
N GLN A 43 -5.56 27.34 -6.84
CA GLN A 43 -5.22 28.19 -7.99
C GLN A 43 -6.44 28.60 -8.79
N VAL A 44 -7.40 27.69 -8.98
CA VAL A 44 -8.68 27.96 -9.65
C VAL A 44 -9.46 29.04 -8.91
N GLU A 45 -9.58 28.95 -7.59
CA GLU A 45 -10.30 29.95 -6.80
C GLU A 45 -9.60 31.32 -6.87
N LEU A 46 -8.27 31.37 -6.75
CA LEU A 46 -7.50 32.61 -6.88
C LEU A 46 -7.65 33.27 -8.27
N ALA A 47 -7.71 32.46 -9.35
CA ALA A 47 -7.92 32.99 -10.69
C ALA A 47 -9.34 33.55 -10.86
N ARG A 48 -10.32 32.88 -10.27
CA ARG A 48 -11.74 33.27 -10.33
C ARG A 48 -12.00 34.54 -9.52
N ASP A 49 -11.46 34.63 -8.31
CA ASP A 49 -11.54 35.85 -7.50
C ASP A 49 -10.88 37.05 -8.21
N ALA A 50 -9.80 36.83 -8.95
CA ALA A 50 -9.10 37.88 -9.69
C ALA A 50 -9.87 38.39 -10.93
N ILE A 51 -10.63 37.53 -11.60
CA ILE A 51 -11.41 37.92 -12.79
C ILE A 51 -12.77 38.51 -12.41
N GLN A 52 -13.36 38.10 -11.28
CA GLN A 52 -14.61 38.67 -10.75
C GLN A 52 -14.53 40.19 -10.50
N GLN A 53 -13.32 40.73 -10.31
CA GLN A 53 -13.10 42.17 -10.12
C GLN A 53 -13.17 42.98 -11.43
N TYR A 54 -13.27 42.32 -12.59
CA TYR A 54 -13.36 42.98 -13.88
C TYR A 54 -14.69 43.72 -14.06
N GLN A 55 -14.62 45.02 -14.38
CA GLN A 55 -15.80 45.92 -14.50
C GLN A 55 -16.20 46.21 -15.96
N GLY A 56 -15.51 45.61 -16.95
CA GLY A 56 -15.79 45.86 -18.36
C GLY A 56 -16.86 44.94 -18.94
N LYS A 57 -17.15 45.10 -20.24
CA LYS A 57 -18.09 44.23 -20.94
C LYS A 57 -17.48 42.85 -21.16
N ALA A 58 -18.23 41.81 -20.78
CA ALA A 58 -17.86 40.42 -21.01
C ALA A 58 -17.68 40.12 -22.51
N CYS A 59 -16.86 39.11 -22.81
CA CYS A 59 -16.50 38.65 -24.16
C CYS A 59 -16.02 39.73 -25.14
N THR A 60 -15.44 40.82 -24.64
CA THR A 60 -14.65 41.77 -25.44
C THR A 60 -13.18 41.35 -25.51
N PRO A 61 -12.40 41.84 -26.50
CA PRO A 61 -10.95 41.59 -26.54
C PRO A 61 -10.23 42.01 -25.25
N ALA A 62 -10.69 43.07 -24.58
CA ALA A 62 -10.15 43.51 -23.29
C ALA A 62 -10.45 42.50 -22.17
N HIS A 63 -11.65 41.91 -22.16
CA HIS A 63 -12.00 40.85 -21.21
C HIS A 63 -11.18 39.58 -21.44
N GLN A 64 -11.05 39.13 -22.68
CA GLN A 64 -10.24 37.95 -23.03
C GLN A 64 -8.77 38.14 -22.66
N LYS A 65 -8.21 39.33 -22.95
CA LYS A 65 -6.85 39.68 -22.53
C LYS A 65 -6.71 39.64 -21.01
N ARG A 66 -7.68 40.17 -20.26
CA ARG A 66 -7.65 40.10 -18.78
C ARG A 66 -7.71 38.67 -18.26
N MET A 67 -8.57 37.83 -18.83
CA MET A 67 -8.62 36.40 -18.49
C MET A 67 -7.27 35.72 -18.80
N GLN A 68 -6.67 36.02 -19.95
CA GLN A 68 -5.38 35.47 -20.35
C GLN A 68 -4.25 35.89 -19.40
N ASP A 69 -4.21 37.16 -19.02
CA ASP A 69 -3.20 37.69 -18.10
C ASP A 69 -3.28 37.05 -16.71
N ILE A 70 -4.48 36.67 -16.25
CA ILE A 70 -4.68 35.96 -14.98
C ILE A 70 -4.11 34.54 -15.04
N ILE A 71 -4.37 33.80 -16.12
CA ILE A 71 -3.93 32.40 -16.21
C ILE A 71 -2.44 32.24 -16.52
N ARG A 72 -1.78 33.26 -17.10
CA ARG A 72 -0.33 33.22 -17.40
C ARG A 72 0.54 32.91 -16.17
N GLY A 73 0.08 33.25 -14.97
CA GLY A 73 0.76 32.95 -13.70
C GLY A 73 0.18 31.75 -12.94
N ARG A 74 -0.58 30.87 -13.59
CA ARG A 74 -1.30 29.74 -12.98
C ARG A 74 -1.02 28.47 -13.78
N LEU A 75 -0.11 27.64 -13.27
CA LEU A 75 0.40 26.46 -13.98
C LEU A 75 -0.69 25.44 -14.35
N TYR A 76 -1.73 25.30 -13.53
CA TYR A 76 -2.72 24.22 -13.67
C TYR A 76 -4.01 24.63 -14.39
N ILE A 77 -4.15 25.89 -14.77
CA ILE A 77 -5.33 26.40 -15.46
C ILE A 77 -4.99 26.55 -16.94
N SER A 78 -5.60 25.72 -17.77
CA SER A 78 -5.39 25.77 -19.22
C SER A 78 -6.09 26.97 -19.85
N GLU A 79 -7.35 27.23 -19.48
CA GLU A 79 -8.12 28.39 -19.92
C GLU A 79 -9.12 28.87 -18.86
N LEU A 80 -9.56 30.12 -18.99
CA LEU A 80 -10.77 30.62 -18.34
C LEU A 80 -11.85 30.83 -19.40
N ILE A 81 -13.07 30.42 -19.08
CA ILE A 81 -14.26 30.61 -19.91
C ILE A 81 -15.25 31.49 -19.13
N TYR A 82 -15.84 32.46 -19.83
CA TYR A 82 -17.00 33.19 -19.37
C TYR A 82 -18.27 32.45 -19.79
N ALA A 83 -19.13 32.20 -18.81
CA ALA A 83 -20.38 31.48 -18.97
C ALA A 83 -21.54 32.27 -18.38
N GLN A 84 -22.70 32.14 -19.01
CA GLN A 84 -23.97 32.55 -18.44
C GLN A 84 -24.79 31.27 -18.25
N ASP A 85 -24.98 30.89 -16.98
CA ASP A 85 -25.56 29.59 -16.62
C ASP A 85 -24.77 28.43 -17.27
N ASP A 86 -25.40 27.61 -18.09
CA ASP A 86 -24.80 26.50 -18.85
C ASP A 86 -24.30 26.91 -20.26
N HIS A 87 -24.37 28.20 -20.61
CA HIS A 87 -23.94 28.71 -21.91
C HIS A 87 -22.52 29.28 -21.84
N PHE A 88 -21.57 28.59 -22.46
CA PHE A 88 -20.18 29.03 -22.55
C PHE A 88 -20.03 29.98 -23.75
N LEU A 89 -19.65 31.23 -23.45
CA LEU A 89 -19.73 32.33 -24.40
C LEU A 89 -18.38 32.66 -25.05
N CYS A 90 -17.31 32.68 -24.25
CA CYS A 90 -15.97 32.97 -24.73
C CYS A 90 -14.92 32.44 -23.76
N SER A 91 -13.75 32.08 -24.28
CA SER A 91 -12.57 31.71 -23.51
C SER A 91 -11.47 32.76 -23.63
N THR A 92 -10.34 32.47 -22.99
CA THR A 92 -9.09 33.25 -23.11
C THR A 92 -8.56 33.34 -24.53
N VAL A 93 -8.94 32.42 -25.43
CA VAL A 93 -8.32 32.28 -26.75
C VAL A 93 -9.33 32.41 -27.89
N MET A 94 -10.61 32.07 -27.65
CA MET A 94 -11.64 32.13 -28.69
C MET A 94 -13.00 32.57 -28.17
N ALA A 95 -13.85 33.02 -29.08
CA ALA A 95 -15.27 33.27 -28.83
C ALA A 95 -16.06 32.64 -29.99
N PRO A 96 -16.79 31.54 -29.78
CA PRO A 96 -17.59 30.92 -30.82
C PRO A 96 -18.73 31.87 -31.28
N ALA A 97 -19.16 31.73 -32.53
CA ALA A 97 -20.23 32.57 -33.10
C ALA A 97 -21.58 32.38 -32.37
N SER A 98 -21.80 31.18 -31.83
CA SER A 98 -22.94 30.84 -30.98
C SER A 98 -22.43 30.28 -29.65
N PRO A 99 -23.11 30.54 -28.51
CA PRO A 99 -22.73 29.95 -27.23
C PRO A 99 -22.74 28.42 -27.30
N TYR A 100 -21.78 27.78 -26.63
CA TYR A 100 -21.79 26.33 -26.44
C TYR A 100 -22.56 25.97 -25.17
N ILE A 101 -23.58 25.11 -25.28
CA ILE A 101 -24.37 24.66 -24.14
C ILE A 101 -23.73 23.41 -23.59
N ILE A 102 -23.18 23.50 -22.37
CA ILE A 102 -22.55 22.35 -21.73
C ILE A 102 -23.61 21.40 -21.18
N PRO A 103 -23.47 20.07 -21.36
CA PRO A 103 -24.36 19.09 -20.70
C PRO A 103 -24.31 19.21 -19.17
N ALA A 104 -25.27 18.57 -18.49
CA ALA A 104 -25.37 18.60 -17.04
C ALA A 104 -24.02 18.29 -16.34
N ALA A 105 -23.78 19.03 -15.25
CA ALA A 105 -22.61 18.86 -14.40
C ALA A 105 -22.64 17.49 -13.70
N ASP A 106 -21.48 16.85 -13.59
CA ASP A 106 -21.32 15.59 -12.86
C ASP A 106 -21.42 15.84 -11.36
N TYR A 107 -20.85 16.95 -10.88
CA TYR A 107 -20.91 17.36 -9.48
C TYR A 107 -21.45 18.78 -9.34
N LYS A 108 -22.33 18.98 -8.36
CA LYS A 108 -22.87 20.28 -7.97
C LYS A 108 -22.72 20.49 -6.47
N ARG A 109 -22.34 21.70 -6.08
CA ARG A 109 -22.26 22.12 -4.68
C ARG A 109 -22.79 23.53 -4.52
N GLU A 110 -23.67 23.71 -3.54
CA GLU A 110 -24.21 25.01 -3.15
C GLU A 110 -23.09 26.00 -2.75
N PRO A 111 -23.25 27.31 -3.01
CA PRO A 111 -24.41 27.93 -3.67
C PRO A 111 -24.37 27.89 -5.21
N ASP A 112 -23.19 27.74 -5.83
CA ASP A 112 -23.06 27.98 -7.27
C ASP A 112 -21.90 27.23 -7.94
N VAL A 113 -21.41 26.13 -7.36
CA VAL A 113 -20.32 25.32 -7.94
C VAL A 113 -20.89 24.20 -8.81
N SER A 114 -20.42 24.13 -10.05
CA SER A 114 -20.68 23.02 -10.98
C SER A 114 -19.36 22.51 -11.56
N ILE A 115 -19.13 21.21 -11.54
CA ILE A 115 -17.93 20.59 -12.09
C ILE A 115 -18.33 19.57 -13.16
N TYR A 116 -17.64 19.64 -14.29
CA TYR A 116 -17.86 18.78 -15.43
C TYR A 116 -16.57 18.01 -15.73
N TYR A 117 -16.60 16.70 -15.57
CA TYR A 117 -15.46 15.80 -15.74
C TYR A 117 -15.36 15.33 -17.19
N TYR A 118 -14.13 15.27 -17.70
CA TYR A 118 -13.80 14.68 -19.00
C TYR A 118 -14.69 15.12 -20.17
N ARG A 119 -15.06 16.41 -20.24
CA ARG A 119 -15.87 16.94 -21.34
C ARG A 119 -14.96 17.30 -22.52
N ASP A 120 -15.40 16.91 -23.71
CA ASP A 120 -14.85 17.38 -24.98
C ASP A 120 -15.74 18.53 -25.45
N THR A 121 -15.17 19.72 -25.55
CA THR A 121 -15.90 20.94 -25.91
C THR A 121 -15.20 21.64 -27.06
N PRO A 122 -15.87 22.53 -27.80
CA PRO A 122 -15.24 23.30 -28.87
C PRO A 122 -14.03 24.14 -28.43
N PHE A 123 -13.92 24.46 -27.12
CA PHE A 123 -12.79 25.19 -26.56
C PHE A 123 -11.51 24.34 -26.45
N PHE A 124 -11.65 23.01 -26.38
CA PHE A 124 -10.55 22.04 -26.26
C PHE A 124 -10.84 20.79 -27.12
N ALA A 125 -11.06 20.99 -28.41
CA ALA A 125 -11.48 19.92 -29.31
C ALA A 125 -10.50 18.73 -29.30
N GLY A 126 -11.01 17.53 -29.00
CA GLY A 126 -10.23 16.30 -28.96
C GLY A 126 -9.50 16.05 -27.63
N TYR A 127 -9.62 16.95 -26.66
CA TYR A 127 -9.05 16.80 -25.33
C TYR A 127 -10.15 16.83 -24.27
N LYS A 128 -10.29 15.73 -23.53
CA LYS A 128 -11.28 15.62 -22.45
C LYS A 128 -10.79 16.35 -21.21
N MET A 129 -11.32 17.55 -20.97
CA MET A 129 -10.89 18.42 -19.88
C MET A 129 -11.87 18.39 -18.70
N THR A 130 -11.40 18.85 -17.53
CA THR A 130 -12.27 19.15 -16.38
C THR A 130 -12.60 20.62 -16.36
N TYR A 131 -13.89 20.95 -16.18
CA TYR A 131 -14.40 22.31 -16.14
C TYR A 131 -14.94 22.59 -14.75
N MET A 132 -14.38 23.58 -14.05
CA MET A 132 -14.82 24.01 -12.73
C MET A 132 -15.50 25.37 -12.83
N GLN A 133 -16.83 25.39 -12.78
CA GLN A 133 -17.65 26.59 -12.83
C GLN A 133 -18.04 27.03 -11.42
N ARG A 134 -17.94 28.34 -11.17
CA ARG A 134 -18.76 29.01 -10.13
C ARG A 134 -19.06 30.44 -10.55
N GLY A 135 -20.31 30.86 -10.38
CA GLY A 135 -20.86 32.05 -11.04
C GLY A 135 -20.66 32.02 -12.56
N HIS A 136 -20.20 33.13 -13.12
CA HIS A 136 -20.01 33.31 -14.57
C HIS A 136 -18.65 32.87 -15.13
N TYR A 137 -17.80 32.24 -14.31
CA TYR A 137 -16.46 31.86 -14.75
C TYR A 137 -16.18 30.38 -14.51
N VAL A 138 -15.62 29.77 -15.55
CA VAL A 138 -15.25 28.36 -15.60
C VAL A 138 -13.75 28.26 -15.81
N ALA A 139 -13.06 27.56 -14.93
CA ALA A 139 -11.66 27.21 -15.12
C ALA A 139 -11.57 25.85 -15.83
N VAL A 140 -10.71 25.75 -16.83
CA VAL A 140 -10.43 24.51 -17.56
C VAL A 140 -9.11 23.93 -17.06
N ILE A 141 -9.14 22.67 -16.64
CA ILE A 141 -8.01 21.96 -16.03
C ILE A 141 -7.81 20.64 -16.76
N ASN A 142 -6.57 20.32 -17.10
CA ASN A 142 -6.23 18.98 -17.58
C ASN A 142 -6.40 17.99 -16.40
N PRO A 143 -7.24 16.92 -16.54
CA PRO A 143 -7.44 15.93 -15.49
C PRO A 143 -6.16 15.46 -14.79
N LEU A 144 -5.09 15.16 -15.53
CA LEU A 144 -3.82 14.69 -14.95
C LEU A 144 -3.15 15.71 -14.02
N SER A 145 -3.43 17.01 -14.21
CA SER A 145 -2.87 18.07 -13.36
C SER A 145 -3.24 17.90 -11.89
N TYR A 146 -4.38 17.29 -11.57
CA TYR A 146 -4.80 17.07 -10.18
C TYR A 146 -3.89 16.11 -9.42
N SER A 147 -3.42 15.04 -10.07
CA SER A 147 -2.88 13.88 -9.34
C SER A 147 -1.54 13.34 -9.84
N GLU A 148 -1.04 13.81 -10.98
CA GLU A 148 0.25 13.35 -11.49
C GLU A 148 1.41 13.80 -10.60
N VAL A 149 1.99 12.87 -9.85
CA VAL A 149 3.15 13.10 -8.99
C VAL A 149 4.31 12.26 -9.51
N MET A 150 5.53 12.80 -9.47
CA MET A 150 6.73 12.08 -9.88
C MET A 150 6.87 10.80 -9.05
N SER A 151 7.00 9.67 -9.73
CA SER A 151 7.19 8.35 -9.11
C SER A 151 8.22 7.55 -9.89
N ASP A 152 9.09 6.85 -9.17
CA ASP A 152 10.04 5.89 -9.74
C ASP A 152 9.37 4.54 -10.07
N ASP A 153 8.05 4.41 -9.81
CA ASP A 153 7.27 3.21 -10.11
C ASP A 153 6.49 3.36 -11.44
N PRO A 154 6.94 2.73 -12.54
CA PRO A 154 6.22 2.78 -13.81
C PRO A 154 4.94 1.93 -13.81
N THR A 155 4.73 1.09 -12.79
CA THR A 155 3.54 0.23 -12.68
C THR A 155 2.43 0.85 -11.84
N LEU A 156 2.67 2.06 -11.32
CA LEU A 156 1.73 2.78 -10.48
C LEU A 156 0.51 3.18 -11.31
N ALA A 157 -0.66 2.78 -10.84
CA ALA A 157 -1.93 3.11 -11.47
C ALA A 157 -2.85 3.72 -10.41
N TRP A 158 -3.37 4.91 -10.68
CA TRP A 158 -4.16 5.66 -9.71
C TRP A 158 -5.36 6.36 -10.34
N GLY A 159 -6.35 6.66 -9.50
CA GLY A 159 -7.51 7.45 -9.87
C GLY A 159 -8.01 8.28 -8.69
N VAL A 160 -8.19 9.58 -8.90
CA VAL A 160 -8.86 10.49 -7.98
C VAL A 160 -10.32 10.63 -8.40
N TYR A 161 -11.21 10.48 -7.43
CA TYR A 161 -12.65 10.46 -7.63
C TYR A 161 -13.35 11.32 -6.59
N ASP A 162 -14.56 11.75 -6.96
CA ASP A 162 -15.50 12.42 -6.07
C ASP A 162 -16.25 11.39 -5.23
N THR A 163 -16.28 11.55 -3.90
CA THR A 163 -16.89 10.58 -2.98
C THR A 163 -18.41 10.69 -2.90
N VAL A 164 -19.01 11.75 -3.46
CA VAL A 164 -20.47 11.91 -3.55
C VAL A 164 -21.01 11.17 -4.76
N THR A 165 -20.33 11.29 -5.90
CA THR A 165 -20.78 10.74 -7.19
C THR A 165 -20.08 9.44 -7.58
N ASN A 166 -19.03 9.04 -6.85
CA ASN A 166 -18.13 7.93 -7.17
C ASN A 166 -17.55 8.01 -8.60
N SER A 167 -17.44 9.22 -9.14
CA SER A 167 -16.94 9.47 -10.48
C SER A 167 -15.49 9.91 -10.44
N PHE A 168 -14.66 9.24 -11.23
CA PHE A 168 -13.28 9.66 -11.42
C PHE A 168 -13.20 10.97 -12.20
N PHE A 169 -12.29 11.85 -11.78
CA PHE A 169 -11.99 13.11 -12.48
C PHE A 169 -10.51 13.28 -12.84
N SER A 170 -9.64 12.40 -12.34
CA SER A 170 -8.25 12.30 -12.74
C SER A 170 -7.80 10.85 -12.63
N VAL A 171 -7.28 10.27 -13.70
CA VAL A 171 -6.89 8.85 -13.77
C VAL A 171 -5.58 8.75 -14.55
N SER A 172 -4.65 7.93 -14.07
CA SER A 172 -3.39 7.71 -14.76
C SER A 172 -3.56 6.90 -16.04
N GLU A 173 -2.61 7.00 -16.96
CA GLU A 173 -2.68 6.30 -18.25
C GLU A 173 -2.69 4.76 -18.07
N GLN A 174 -2.02 4.27 -17.03
CA GLN A 174 -1.92 2.84 -16.71
C GLN A 174 -3.17 2.30 -16.00
N ALA A 175 -4.06 3.17 -15.53
CA ALA A 175 -5.22 2.77 -14.76
C ALA A 175 -6.41 2.42 -15.66
N ASN A 176 -7.03 1.27 -15.36
CA ASN A 176 -8.30 0.86 -15.98
C ASN A 176 -9.46 1.26 -15.05
N VAL A 177 -10.25 2.26 -15.46
CA VAL A 177 -11.39 2.78 -14.69
C VAL A 177 -12.42 1.70 -14.36
N GLU A 178 -12.71 0.79 -15.29
CA GLU A 178 -13.69 -0.28 -15.09
C GLU A 178 -13.24 -1.27 -14.01
N GLN A 179 -11.92 -1.44 -13.84
CA GLN A 179 -11.36 -2.29 -12.79
C GLN A 179 -11.32 -1.57 -11.43
N LEU A 180 -11.18 -0.25 -11.42
CA LEU A 180 -11.09 0.54 -10.18
C LEU A 180 -12.47 0.86 -9.57
N LEU A 181 -13.48 1.13 -10.41
CA LEU A 181 -14.86 1.43 -9.98
C LEU A 181 -15.44 0.47 -8.91
N PRO A 182 -15.40 -0.87 -9.08
CA PRO A 182 -15.94 -1.78 -8.08
C PRO A 182 -15.15 -1.77 -6.76
N LEU A 183 -13.91 -1.28 -6.76
CA LEU A 183 -13.05 -1.24 -5.58
C LEU A 183 -13.33 -0.05 -4.67
N LEU A 184 -14.02 0.98 -5.17
CA LEU A 184 -14.32 2.20 -4.41
C LEU A 184 -15.27 1.96 -3.21
N HIS A 185 -16.02 0.86 -3.22
CA HIS A 185 -17.03 0.52 -2.20
C HIS A 185 -16.48 -0.38 -1.09
N ARG A 186 -15.17 -0.64 -1.06
CA ARG A 186 -14.56 -1.45 0.01
C ARG A 186 -14.36 -0.63 1.27
N ASP A 187 -14.67 -1.25 2.42
CA ASP A 187 -14.38 -0.68 3.74
C ASP A 187 -12.88 -0.69 4.08
N GLU A 188 -12.12 -1.62 3.49
CA GLU A 188 -10.68 -1.75 3.70
C GLU A 188 -9.91 -0.67 2.92
N SER A 189 -9.18 0.18 3.63
CA SER A 189 -8.32 1.22 3.03
C SER A 189 -7.06 0.67 2.37
N THR A 190 -6.65 -0.56 2.65
CA THR A 190 -5.50 -1.21 2.01
C THR A 190 -5.79 -2.69 1.84
N PHE A 191 -5.68 -3.19 0.61
CA PHE A 191 -5.97 -4.59 0.29
C PHE A 191 -5.16 -5.07 -0.91
N GLN A 192 -5.11 -6.38 -1.10
CA GLN A 192 -4.50 -7.01 -2.28
C GLN A 192 -5.59 -7.65 -3.14
N GLN A 193 -5.50 -7.47 -4.46
CA GLN A 193 -6.39 -8.14 -5.42
C GLN A 193 -5.70 -8.29 -6.78
N ASN A 194 -5.88 -9.42 -7.45
CA ASN A 194 -5.35 -9.66 -8.80
C ASN A 194 -3.85 -9.34 -8.95
N ASN A 195 -3.04 -9.76 -7.98
CA ASN A 195 -1.60 -9.52 -7.93
C ASN A 195 -1.16 -8.04 -7.83
N ARG A 196 -2.05 -7.17 -7.35
CA ARG A 196 -1.75 -5.75 -7.09
C ARG A 196 -2.11 -5.39 -5.66
N PHE A 197 -1.35 -4.46 -5.10
CA PHE A 197 -1.71 -3.77 -3.86
C PHE A 197 -2.52 -2.54 -4.17
N TYR A 198 -3.54 -2.28 -3.36
CA TYR A 198 -4.36 -1.08 -3.45
C TYR A 198 -4.31 -0.32 -2.13
N THR A 199 -4.37 0.99 -2.21
CA THR A 199 -4.58 1.88 -1.06
C THR A 199 -5.57 2.95 -1.45
N ILE A 200 -6.57 3.17 -0.58
CA ILE A 200 -7.54 4.24 -0.71
C ILE A 200 -7.25 5.27 0.39
N ALA A 201 -7.07 6.52 -0.01
CA ALA A 201 -6.94 7.65 0.91
C ALA A 201 -8.03 8.68 0.64
N TYR A 202 -8.52 9.29 1.71
CA TYR A 202 -9.59 10.28 1.67
C TYR A 202 -9.03 11.66 1.99
N SER A 203 -9.51 12.69 1.31
CA SER A 203 -9.18 14.06 1.67
C SER A 203 -9.93 14.48 2.93
N GLU A 204 -9.24 15.15 3.84
CA GLU A 204 -9.85 15.77 5.02
C GLU A 204 -10.57 17.10 4.69
N LYS A 205 -10.27 17.70 3.53
CA LYS A 205 -10.74 19.04 3.16
C LYS A 205 -11.95 19.02 2.23
N ARG A 206 -12.08 18.00 1.39
CA ARG A 206 -13.06 17.93 0.30
C ARG A 206 -13.61 16.52 0.15
N PRO A 207 -14.80 16.35 -0.44
CA PRO A 207 -15.37 15.03 -0.73
C PRO A 207 -14.67 14.38 -1.93
N ILE A 208 -13.36 14.18 -1.81
CA ILE A 208 -12.50 13.55 -2.80
C ILE A 208 -11.71 12.44 -2.15
N ALA A 209 -11.43 11.40 -2.91
CA ALA A 209 -10.57 10.32 -2.50
C ALA A 209 -9.72 9.86 -3.68
N ILE A 210 -8.65 9.14 -3.38
CA ILE A 210 -7.77 8.55 -4.36
C ILE A 210 -7.64 7.06 -4.09
N ILE A 211 -7.71 6.26 -5.14
CA ILE A 211 -7.28 4.87 -5.14
C ILE A 211 -5.97 4.77 -5.89
N VAL A 212 -4.96 4.16 -5.26
CA VAL A 212 -3.62 3.97 -5.81
C VAL A 212 -3.30 2.49 -5.81
N SER A 213 -2.67 2.00 -6.87
CA SER A 213 -2.25 0.61 -6.98
C SER A 213 -0.85 0.45 -7.56
N THR A 214 -0.15 -0.59 -7.12
CA THR A 214 1.14 -1.02 -7.68
C THR A 214 1.17 -2.55 -7.83
N ASP A 215 2.04 -3.05 -8.72
CA ASP A 215 2.23 -4.48 -8.93
C ASP A 215 2.97 -5.14 -7.75
N ASN A 216 2.63 -6.40 -7.47
CA ASN A 216 3.31 -7.23 -6.48
C ASN A 216 4.80 -7.46 -6.79
N ALA A 217 5.28 -7.20 -8.01
CA ALA A 217 6.70 -7.36 -8.36
C ALA A 217 7.64 -6.55 -7.45
N ARG A 218 7.23 -5.33 -7.07
CA ARG A 218 7.97 -4.47 -6.14
C ARG A 218 7.87 -4.98 -4.70
N PHE A 219 6.73 -5.56 -4.33
CA PHE A 219 6.59 -6.30 -3.08
C PHE A 219 7.58 -7.48 -3.01
N TYR A 220 7.76 -8.25 -4.09
CA TYR A 220 8.75 -9.33 -4.13
C TYR A 220 10.19 -8.84 -4.11
N GLN A 221 10.52 -7.71 -4.76
CA GLN A 221 11.85 -7.11 -4.65
C GLN A 221 12.15 -6.66 -3.22
N ASN A 222 11.22 -5.97 -2.56
CA ASN A 222 11.34 -5.57 -1.15
C ASN A 222 11.42 -6.80 -0.24
N LEU A 223 10.59 -7.81 -0.48
CA LEU A 223 10.62 -9.08 0.25
C LEU A 223 11.97 -9.77 0.11
N TYR A 224 12.54 -9.80 -1.10
CA TYR A 224 13.84 -10.41 -1.35
C TYR A 224 14.96 -9.64 -0.65
N TYR A 225 14.95 -8.31 -0.71
CA TYR A 225 15.91 -7.47 0.01
C TYR A 225 15.84 -7.68 1.53
N GLN A 226 14.63 -7.64 2.10
CA GLN A 226 14.41 -7.86 3.54
C GLN A 226 14.77 -9.29 3.95
N ALA A 227 14.42 -10.31 3.14
CA ALA A 227 14.77 -11.70 3.38
C ALA A 227 16.29 -11.92 3.32
N THR A 228 17.00 -11.27 2.40
CA THR A 228 18.47 -11.39 2.30
C THR A 228 19.16 -10.91 3.58
N LEU A 229 18.54 -9.95 4.29
CA LEU A 229 19.04 -9.46 5.59
C LEU A 229 18.60 -10.33 6.78
N THR A 230 17.34 -10.77 6.84
CA THR A 230 16.78 -11.47 8.01
C THR A 230 17.04 -12.97 8.03
N LEU A 231 17.13 -13.61 6.86
CA LEU A 231 17.31 -15.05 6.69
C LEU A 231 18.67 -15.54 7.18
N PRO A 232 19.83 -14.88 6.93
CA PRO A 232 21.10 -15.30 7.52
C PRO A 232 21.09 -15.20 9.05
N LEU A 233 20.44 -14.18 9.62
CA LEU A 233 20.26 -14.06 11.07
C LEU A 233 19.42 -15.21 11.64
N GLY A 234 18.35 -15.59 10.94
CA GLY A 234 17.52 -16.75 11.30
C GLY A 234 18.30 -18.08 11.25
N ILE A 235 19.17 -18.26 10.24
CA ILE A 235 20.05 -19.43 10.12
C ILE A 235 21.05 -19.47 11.28
N ILE A 236 21.72 -18.36 11.60
CA ILE A 236 22.66 -18.29 12.71
C ILE A 236 21.98 -18.64 14.03
N CYS A 237 20.78 -18.08 14.29
CA CYS A 237 20.01 -18.41 15.48
C CYS A 237 19.62 -19.90 15.53
N SER A 238 19.22 -20.47 14.39
CA SER A 238 18.90 -21.90 14.28
C SER A 238 20.11 -22.79 14.60
N ILE A 239 21.30 -22.43 14.11
CA ILE A 239 22.57 -23.11 14.42
C ILE A 239 22.89 -23.02 15.92
N ILE A 240 22.71 -21.85 16.55
CA ILE A 240 22.95 -21.67 17.99
C ILE A 240 22.01 -22.57 18.81
N VAL A 241 20.73 -22.62 18.47
CA VAL A 241 19.74 -23.49 19.15
C VAL A 241 20.10 -24.96 18.97
N LEU A 242 20.51 -25.38 17.77
CA LEU A 242 21.00 -26.73 17.50
C LEU A 242 22.23 -27.07 18.34
N LEU A 243 23.21 -26.17 18.42
CA LEU A 243 24.44 -26.37 19.19
C LEU A 243 24.15 -26.44 20.68
N MET A 244 23.31 -25.55 21.21
CA MET A 244 22.87 -25.61 22.61
C MET A 244 22.13 -26.91 22.88
N TRP A 245 21.17 -27.29 22.04
CA TRP A 245 20.42 -28.54 22.20
C TRP A 245 21.34 -29.77 22.17
N SER A 246 22.31 -29.80 21.26
CA SER A 246 23.30 -30.88 21.16
C SER A 246 24.13 -30.98 22.43
N ARG A 247 24.68 -29.86 22.90
CA ARG A 247 25.49 -29.83 24.13
C ARG A 247 24.68 -30.23 25.35
N THR A 248 23.48 -29.70 25.49
CA THR A 248 22.58 -30.06 26.60
C THR A 248 22.21 -31.53 26.55
N ARG A 249 21.96 -32.09 25.36
CA ARG A 249 21.66 -33.53 25.18
C ARG A 249 22.87 -34.40 25.54
N GLU A 250 24.07 -34.03 25.10
CA GLU A 250 25.32 -34.70 25.51
C GLU A 250 25.50 -34.66 27.03
N GLU A 251 25.23 -33.52 27.65
CA GLU A 251 25.35 -33.36 29.11
C GLU A 251 24.30 -34.19 29.88
N TYR A 252 23.07 -34.27 29.37
CA TYR A 252 21.99 -35.09 29.94
C TYR A 252 22.25 -36.59 29.79
N HIS A 253 22.86 -37.02 28.68
CA HIS A 253 23.26 -38.41 28.46
C HIS A 253 24.66 -38.74 28.98
N SER A 254 25.33 -37.79 29.65
CA SER A 254 26.64 -38.04 30.24
C SER A 254 26.59 -39.23 31.22
N PRO A 255 27.56 -40.16 31.15
CA PRO A 255 27.52 -41.40 31.93
C PRO A 255 27.33 -41.16 33.43
N ARG A 256 27.92 -40.08 33.96
CA ARG A 256 27.81 -39.70 35.38
C ARG A 256 26.38 -39.35 35.78
N ARG A 257 25.69 -38.47 35.04
CA ARG A 257 24.31 -38.09 35.36
C ARG A 257 23.34 -39.24 35.13
N LEU A 258 23.62 -40.09 34.14
CA LEU A 258 22.82 -41.28 33.86
C LEU A 258 22.93 -42.32 34.99
N LEU A 259 24.12 -42.53 35.52
CA LEU A 259 24.36 -43.40 36.70
C LEU A 259 23.72 -42.82 37.96
N GLN A 260 23.87 -41.51 38.20
CA GLN A 260 23.31 -40.84 39.37
C GLN A 260 21.77 -40.90 39.35
N ARG A 261 21.16 -40.65 38.19
CA ARG A 261 19.72 -40.79 37.99
C ARG A 261 19.25 -42.25 38.14
N ALA A 262 20.07 -43.24 37.77
CA ALA A 262 19.78 -44.65 37.98
C ALA A 262 19.88 -45.08 39.45
N ILE A 263 20.78 -44.46 40.24
CA ILE A 263 20.86 -44.63 41.70
C ILE A 263 19.61 -44.02 42.36
N ASP A 264 19.29 -42.76 42.06
CA ASP A 264 18.14 -42.05 42.66
C ASP A 264 16.81 -42.74 42.37
N LYS A 265 16.63 -43.21 41.13
CA LYS A 265 15.41 -43.93 40.70
C LYS A 265 15.43 -45.43 41.04
N ARG A 266 16.43 -45.93 41.77
CA ARG A 266 16.61 -47.35 42.14
C ARG A 266 16.51 -48.30 40.94
N GLN A 267 17.06 -47.89 39.80
CA GLN A 267 17.01 -48.65 38.55
C GLN A 267 18.16 -49.66 38.43
N LEU A 268 19.12 -49.63 39.36
CA LEU A 268 20.20 -50.61 39.44
C LEU A 268 19.67 -51.94 39.97
N ARG A 269 19.92 -53.03 39.22
CA ARG A 269 19.54 -54.39 39.61
C ARG A 269 20.78 -55.20 39.97
N LEU A 270 20.72 -55.85 41.12
CA LEU A 270 21.77 -56.73 41.61
C LEU A 270 21.51 -58.15 41.11
N TYR A 271 22.46 -58.69 40.35
CA TYR A 271 22.39 -60.07 39.88
C TYR A 271 23.34 -60.94 40.70
N TYR A 272 22.89 -62.16 40.94
CA TYR A 272 23.61 -63.14 41.75
C TYR A 272 23.99 -64.32 40.87
N GLN A 273 25.29 -64.50 40.67
CA GLN A 273 25.79 -65.69 39.98
C GLN A 273 26.16 -66.75 41.03
N PRO A 274 25.52 -67.93 41.01
CA PRO A 274 25.87 -69.02 41.92
C PRO A 274 27.25 -69.56 41.57
N ILE A 275 28.06 -69.82 42.58
CA ILE A 275 29.33 -70.52 42.44
C ILE A 275 29.11 -71.93 42.99
N ILE A 276 29.18 -72.90 42.09
CA ILE A 276 28.93 -74.31 42.37
C ILE A 276 30.28 -74.98 42.53
N ASP A 277 30.44 -75.75 43.60
CA ASP A 277 31.61 -76.62 43.78
C ASP A 277 31.42 -77.87 42.90
N ILE A 278 32.37 -78.08 42.00
CA ILE A 278 32.33 -79.05 40.90
C ILE A 278 32.40 -80.49 41.43
N GLN A 279 32.96 -80.72 42.63
CA GLN A 279 33.10 -82.07 43.19
C GLN A 279 31.88 -82.56 43.96
N ASN A 280 31.15 -81.64 44.60
CA ASN A 280 30.01 -81.98 45.46
C ASN A 280 28.67 -81.53 44.88
N GLU A 281 28.67 -80.86 43.72
CA GLU A 281 27.52 -80.21 43.06
C GLU A 281 26.70 -79.28 43.97
N LYS A 282 27.28 -78.85 45.09
CA LYS A 282 26.63 -78.01 46.10
C LYS A 282 27.02 -76.55 45.87
N CYS A 283 26.04 -75.67 46.02
CA CYS A 283 26.26 -74.22 45.95
C CYS A 283 26.99 -73.75 47.21
N VAL A 284 28.28 -73.40 47.08
CA VAL A 284 29.13 -73.01 48.24
C VAL A 284 29.17 -71.50 48.43
N GLY A 285 28.75 -70.73 47.44
CA GLY A 285 28.72 -69.28 47.57
C GLY A 285 28.06 -68.58 46.39
N ARG A 286 27.98 -67.26 46.48
CA ARG A 286 27.35 -66.40 45.47
C ARG A 286 28.17 -65.15 45.30
N ARG A 287 28.65 -64.88 44.07
CA ARG A 287 29.25 -63.58 43.78
C ARG A 287 28.15 -62.60 43.40
N ARG A 288 28.26 -61.40 43.97
CA ARG A 288 27.40 -60.26 43.66
C ARG A 288 28.07 -59.48 42.56
N TYR A 289 27.40 -59.32 41.43
CA TYR A 289 27.81 -58.38 40.40
C TYR A 289 26.64 -57.42 40.14
N CYS A 290 26.91 -56.12 40.18
CA CYS A 290 25.97 -55.14 39.66
C CYS A 290 25.98 -55.25 38.13
N ALA A 291 24.85 -55.64 37.54
CA ALA A 291 24.72 -55.55 36.08
C ALA A 291 24.55 -54.08 35.71
N GLY A 292 25.40 -53.59 34.81
CA GLY A 292 25.29 -52.25 34.25
C GLY A 292 23.94 -52.02 33.56
N LEU A 293 23.56 -50.75 33.45
CA LEU A 293 22.31 -50.24 32.89
C LEU A 293 21.81 -51.07 31.69
N VAL A 294 20.71 -51.79 31.88
CA VAL A 294 19.93 -52.36 30.76
C VAL A 294 19.20 -51.19 30.11
N LEU A 295 19.74 -50.69 29.00
CA LEU A 295 19.06 -49.74 28.12
C LEU A 295 17.80 -50.41 27.55
N LYS A 296 16.66 -50.19 28.21
CA LYS A 296 15.35 -50.42 27.59
C LYS A 296 15.13 -49.28 26.60
N GLY A 297 15.43 -49.52 25.33
CA GLY A 297 15.08 -48.63 24.25
C GLY A 297 13.57 -48.45 24.16
N ARG A 298 13.14 -47.19 24.17
CA ARG A 298 11.90 -46.70 23.57
C ARG A 298 12.20 -45.35 22.94
#